data_AF-R6N258-F1
#
_entry.id   AF-R6N258-F1
#
_cell.length_a   1.000
_cell.length_b   1.000
_cell.length_c   1.000
_cell.angle_alpha   90.00
_cell.angle_beta   90.00
_cell.angle_gamma   90.00
#
_symmetry.space_group_name_H-M   'P 1'
#
loop_
_entity.id
_entity.type
_entity.pdbx_description
1 polymer ?
#
loop_
_entity_poly.entity_id
_entity_poly.type
_entity_poly.pdbx_seq_one_letter_code
_entity_poly.pdbx_strand_id
1 'polypeptide(L)' 'MTEQVKKEIIKAYAYGKTPQEAAAAMGVSLEDAKRLREENAEAIEERKSQLESGGWLK' A
#
# COMPACT_ATOMS: atom_id res chain seq x y z
N MET A 1 -5.89 -12.22 7.00
CA MET A 1 -5.22 -12.04 5.69
C MET A 1 -3.83 -12.67 5.71
N THR A 2 -3.30 -13.09 4.56
CA THR A 2 -1.93 -13.67 4.49
C THR A 2 -0.86 -12.58 4.45
N GLU A 3 0.38 -12.92 4.81
CA GLU A 3 1.52 -12.00 4.72
C GLU A 3 1.80 -11.52 3.29
N GLN A 4 1.52 -12.36 2.29
CA GLN A 4 1.63 -11.96 0.88
C GLN A 4 0.62 -10.85 0.53
N VAL A 5 -0.63 -10.98 0.98
CA VAL A 5 -1.67 -9.96 0.73
C VAL A 5 -1.32 -8.63 1.41
N LYS A 6 -0.81 -8.67 2.65
CA LYS A 6 -0.32 -7.46 3.34
C LYS A 6 0.74 -6.73 2.53
N LYS A 7 1.75 -7.45 2.03
CA LYS A 7 2.84 -6.88 1.24
C LYS A 7 2.34 -6.22 -0.05
N GLU A 8 1.42 -6.88 -0.75
CA GLU A 8 0.85 -6.33 -1.99
C GLU A 8 -0.02 -5.09 -1.73
N ILE A 9 -0.74 -5.03 -0.61
CA ILE A 9 -1.49 -3.83 -0.18
C ILE A 9 -0.53 -2.67 0.12
N ILE A 10 0.52 -2.89 0.91
CA ILE A 10 1.54 -1.88 1.24
C ILE A 10 2.22 -1.35 -0.04
N LYS A 11 2.56 -2.26 -0.95
CA LYS A 11 3.12 -1.91 -2.26
C LYS A 11 2.15 -1.05 -3.07
N ALA A 12 0.87 -1.42 -3.13
CA ALA A 12 -0.15 -0.65 -3.82
C ALA A 12 -0.25 0.79 -3.27
N TYR A 13 -0.14 0.97 -1.95
CA TYR A 13 -0.10 2.30 -1.34
C TYR A 13 1.12 3.11 -1.73
N ALA A 14 2.30 2.49 -1.80
CA ALA A 14 3.51 3.17 -2.29
C ALA A 14 3.37 3.63 -3.75
N TYR A 15 2.54 2.94 -4.54
CA TYR A 15 2.16 3.35 -5.90
C TYR A 15 0.97 4.34 -5.95
N GLY A 16 0.52 4.85 -4.79
CA GLY A 16 -0.52 5.88 -4.71
C GLY A 16 -1.96 5.36 -4.73
N LYS A 17 -2.18 4.04 -4.60
CA LYS A 17 -3.55 3.51 -4.47
C LYS A 17 -4.22 3.95 -3.17
N THR A 18 -5.52 4.14 -3.23
CA THR A 18 -6.36 4.42 -2.05
C THR A 18 -6.69 3.13 -1.28
N PRO A 19 -7.08 3.22 0.01
CA PRO A 19 -7.56 2.05 0.77
C PRO A 19 -8.72 1.31 0.10
N GLN A 20 -9.61 2.04 -0.57
CA GLN A 20 -10.74 1.47 -1.31
C GLN A 20 -10.28 0.65 -2.51
N GLU A 21 -9.35 1.16 -3.31
CA GLU A 21 -8.80 0.43 -4.46
C GLU A 21 -8.00 -0.80 -4.02
N ALA A 22 -7.18 -0.67 -2.98
CA ALA A 22 -6.40 -1.78 -2.45
C ALA A 22 -7.30 -2.88 -1.86
N ALA A 23 -8.33 -2.50 -1.11
CA ALA A 23 -9.31 -3.43 -0.56
C ALA A 23 -10.05 -4.21 -1.66
N ALA A 24 -10.52 -3.49 -2.70
CA ALA A 24 -11.20 -4.10 -3.83
C ALA A 24 -10.29 -5.04 -4.63
N ALA A 25 -9.05 -4.64 -4.90
CA ALA A 25 -8.10 -5.45 -5.66
C ALA A 25 -7.67 -6.73 -4.93
N MET A 26 -7.60 -6.68 -3.60
CA MET A 26 -7.06 -7.76 -2.77
C MET A 26 -8.14 -8.61 -2.09
N GLY A 27 -9.41 -8.26 -2.27
CA GLY A 27 -10.54 -8.97 -1.66
C GLY A 27 -10.53 -8.92 -0.13
N VAL A 28 -10.08 -7.80 0.45
CA VAL A 28 -10.05 -7.59 1.91
C VAL A 28 -11.06 -6.52 2.33
N SER A 29 -11.32 -6.42 3.64
CA SER A 29 -12.18 -5.36 4.15
C SER A 29 -11.52 -3.98 4.00
N LEU A 30 -12.34 -2.94 3.85
CA LEU A 30 -11.83 -1.56 3.84
C LEU A 30 -11.17 -1.20 5.18
N GLU A 31 -11.65 -1.75 6.29
CA GLU A 31 -11.07 -1.53 7.61
C GLU A 31 -9.66 -2.12 7.72
N ASP A 32 -9.46 -3.36 7.25
CA ASP A 32 -8.15 -4.00 7.15
C ASP A 32 -7.18 -3.17 6.32
N ALA A 33 -7.64 -2.69 5.16
CA ALA A 33 -6.84 -1.87 4.27
C ALA A 33 -6.43 -0.55 4.93
N LYS A 34 -7.35 0.14 5.60
CA LYS A 34 -7.06 1.38 6.34
C LYS A 34 -6.06 1.15 7.48
N ARG A 35 -6.27 0.12 8.29
CA ARG A 35 -5.35 -0.27 9.37
C ARG A 35 -3.95 -0.52 8.85
N LEU A 36 -3.79 -1.26 7.75
CA LEU A 36 -2.48 -1.49 7.13
C LEU A 36 -1.81 -0.21 6.65
N ARG A 37 -2.57 0.76 6.14
CA ARG A 37 -2.02 2.05 5.72
C ARG A 37 -1.48 2.83 6.92
N GLU A 38 -2.20 2.84 8.04
CA GLU A 38 -1.80 3.53 9.26
C GLU A 38 -0.60 2.87 9.93
N GLU A 39 -0.64 1.55 10.10
CA GLU A 39 0.44 0.75 10.72
C GLU A 39 1.75 0.78 9.92
N ASN A 40 1.70 1.04 8.62
CA ASN A 40 2.85 1.00 7.72
C ASN A 40 3.13 2.35 7.05
N ALA A 41 2.62 3.46 7.59
CA ALA A 41 2.72 4.79 6.98
C ALA A 41 4.17 5.18 6.63
N GLU A 42 5.12 4.95 7.55
CA GLU A 42 6.54 5.24 7.33
C GLU A 42 7.13 4.38 6.21
N ALA A 43 6.86 3.07 6.22
CA ALA A 43 7.36 2.15 5.19
C ALA A 43 6.77 2.44 3.79
N ILE A 44 5.51 2.87 3.74
CA ILE A 44 4.84 3.30 2.50
C ILE A 44 5.51 4.54 1.95
N GLU A 45 5.78 5.55 2.80
CA GLU A 45 6.40 6.80 2.37
C GLU A 45 7.86 6.61 1.94
N GLU A 46 8.63 5.82 2.69
CA GLU A 46 9.99 5.44 2.29
C GLU A 46 9.99 4.78 0.91
N ARG A 47 9.08 3.80 0.71
CA ARG A 47 8.98 3.10 -0.57
C ARG A 47 8.56 4.02 -1.70
N LYS A 48 7.65 4.95 -1.44
CA LYS A 48 7.23 5.97 -2.40
C LYS A 48 8.42 6.86 -2.81
N SER A 49 9.20 7.35 -1.85
CA SER A 49 10.40 8.15 -2.11
C SER A 49 11.44 7.40 -2.96
N GLN A 50 11.62 6.09 -2.72
CA GLN A 50 12.48 5.25 -3.54
C GLN A 50 11.95 5.10 -4.98
N LEU A 51 10.63 4.96 -5.16
CA LEU A 51 10.00 4.85 -6.48
C LEU A 51 10.13 6.16 -7.26
N GLU A 52 9.95 7.30 -6.61
CA GLU A 52 10.15 8.64 -7.18
C GLU A 52 11.63 8.84 -7.58
N SER A 53 12.56 8.55 -6.68
CA SER A 53 14.01 8.66 -6.95
C SER A 53 14.48 7.75 -8.09
N GLY A 54 13.84 6.58 -8.25
CA GLY A 54 14.12 5.66 -9.33
C GLY A 54 13.41 5.98 -10.66
N GLY A 55 12.58 7.03 -10.70
CA GLY A 55 11.81 7.42 -11.90
C GLY A 55 10.63 6.51 -12.23
N TRP A 56 10.21 5.64 -11.30
CA TRP A 56 9.07 4.73 -11.43
C TRP A 56 7.75 5.39 -11.03
N LEU A 57 7.83 6.41 -10.18
CA LEU A 57 6.76 7.37 -9.91
C LEU A 57 7.24 8.74 -10.41
N LYS A 58 6.32 9.53 -10.99
CA LYS A 58 6.56 10.91 -11.42
C LYS A 58 5.60 11.86 -10.73
#